data_AF-A0A2U3P7W0-F1
#
_entry.id   AF-A0A2U3P7W0-F1
#
_cell.length_a   1.000
_cell.length_b   1.000
_cell.length_c   1.000
_cell.angle_alpha   90.00
_cell.angle_beta   90.00
_cell.angle_gamma   90.00
#
_symmetry.space_group_name_H-M   'P 1'
#
loop_
_entity.id
_entity.type
_entity.pdbx_description
1 polymer ?
#
loop_
_entity_poly.entity_id
_entity_poly.type
_entity_poly.pdbx_seq_one_letter_code
_entity_poly.pdbx_strand_id
1 'polypeptide(L)'
;VLPAVNHLKSRAMRGTWVRICSVIMAASTLCAVSEMPPAHAELVAIPMPPKAINKVSREGYNVEMRLERESVTRTPNLAAAPNSHEAFITISGVASATGGSSPITDSVLIIGYQLGCQNDVSAGLQFGGTGGSVPNGTVAITPGSPTSTDLGNAGGGAGFGQTVVQPGVIVDLPLSNMTLNDKGQAALDMDDLHIKADACGGDVTIRSYLYLRFSSQSAHTQYAIFGDPIKI
;
A
#
# COMPACT_ATOMS: atom_id res chain seq x y z
N VAL A 1 31.90 90.48 -23.92
CA VAL A 1 32.93 91.43 -23.44
C VAL A 1 33.59 90.81 -22.23
N LEU A 2 34.93 90.86 -22.22
CA LEU A 2 35.89 90.25 -21.31
C LEU A 2 35.75 90.72 -19.82
N PRO A 3 36.51 90.08 -18.90
CA PRO A 3 36.20 89.86 -17.49
C PRO A 3 36.94 90.82 -16.53
N ALA A 4 36.78 90.61 -15.22
CA ALA A 4 37.76 91.07 -14.24
C ALA A 4 38.18 89.91 -13.33
N VAL A 5 39.48 89.69 -13.30
CA VAL A 5 40.26 88.68 -12.59
C VAL A 5 41.10 89.39 -11.51
N ASN A 6 41.52 88.62 -10.50
CA ASN A 6 42.62 88.88 -9.53
C ASN A 6 42.27 89.78 -8.31
N HIS A 7 42.77 89.57 -7.07
CA HIS A 7 44.03 88.95 -6.60
C HIS A 7 43.98 88.52 -5.09
N LEU A 8 44.50 87.31 -4.81
CA LEU A 8 45.61 86.98 -3.87
C LEU A 8 45.49 86.92 -2.32
N LYS A 9 46.15 85.84 -1.80
CA LYS A 9 46.84 85.57 -0.50
C LYS A 9 46.01 84.90 0.62
N SER A 10 46.24 83.63 0.95
CA SER A 10 47.42 82.93 1.51
C SER A 10 47.31 82.76 3.04
N ARG A 11 47.06 81.52 3.50
CA ARG A 11 47.86 80.92 4.58
C ARG A 11 47.66 79.40 4.62
N ALA A 12 48.78 78.71 4.45
CA ALA A 12 48.96 77.28 4.65
C ALA A 12 49.26 76.98 6.13
N MET A 13 48.85 75.80 6.62
CA MET A 13 49.64 74.88 7.48
C MET A 13 48.77 73.65 7.75
N ARG A 14 49.08 72.49 7.15
CA ARG A 14 50.01 71.45 7.63
C ARG A 14 49.44 70.67 8.83
N GLY A 15 49.25 69.36 8.65
CA GLY A 15 48.88 68.45 9.74
C GLY A 15 48.48 67.07 9.24
N THR A 16 49.43 66.40 8.60
CA THR A 16 49.32 65.12 7.91
C THR A 16 49.46 63.92 8.87
N TRP A 17 48.95 62.75 8.43
CA TRP A 17 49.34 61.36 8.78
C TRP A 17 48.43 60.65 9.80
N VAL A 18 47.50 59.79 9.39
CA VAL A 18 47.65 58.47 8.74
C VAL A 18 48.52 57.51 9.56
N ARG A 19 47.85 56.59 10.29
CA ARG A 19 48.36 55.22 10.52
C ARG A 19 47.21 54.20 10.48
N ILE A 20 47.22 53.51 9.34
CA ILE A 20 46.78 52.15 9.01
C ILE A 20 46.79 51.18 10.19
N CYS A 21 45.71 50.40 10.35
CA CYS A 21 45.77 48.97 10.65
C CYS A 21 44.39 48.32 10.41
N SER A 22 44.24 47.75 9.22
CA SER A 22 43.25 46.73 8.87
C SER A 22 43.34 45.54 9.84
N VAL A 23 42.21 44.88 10.15
CA VAL A 23 42.07 43.41 10.21
C VAL A 23 40.61 43.01 10.53
N ILE A 24 39.96 42.49 9.49
CA ILE A 24 39.14 41.25 9.44
C ILE A 24 37.74 41.23 10.10
N MET A 25 36.75 41.12 9.19
CA MET A 25 35.40 40.59 9.36
C MET A 25 35.27 39.45 10.39
N ALA A 26 34.37 39.62 11.35
CA ALA A 26 33.68 38.51 12.01
C ALA A 26 32.17 38.79 11.96
N ALA A 27 31.55 38.46 10.82
CA ALA A 27 30.12 38.49 10.65
C ALA A 27 29.49 37.37 11.49
N SER A 28 28.62 37.74 12.42
CA SER A 28 27.91 36.87 13.33
C SER A 28 26.76 36.18 12.60
N THR A 29 26.98 34.99 12.05
CA THR A 29 25.89 34.13 11.54
C THR A 29 25.30 33.32 12.71
N LEU A 30 24.26 33.86 13.36
CA LEU A 30 23.35 33.07 14.17
C LEU A 30 22.55 32.14 13.24
N CYS A 31 22.83 30.84 13.30
CA CYS A 31 21.95 29.83 12.70
C CYS A 31 20.63 29.82 13.45
N ALA A 32 19.57 30.36 12.84
CA ALA A 32 18.21 30.10 13.25
C ALA A 32 17.93 28.61 12.99
N VAL A 33 17.85 27.82 14.06
CA VAL A 33 17.27 26.47 14.02
C VAL A 33 15.78 26.64 13.78
N SER A 34 15.37 26.51 12.52
CA SER A 34 13.96 26.40 12.16
C SER A 34 13.46 25.05 12.69
N GLU A 35 12.70 25.08 13.77
CA GLU A 35 11.87 23.95 14.22
C GLU A 35 10.82 23.71 13.13
N MET A 36 11.09 22.76 12.23
CA MET A 36 10.07 22.26 11.32
C MET A 36 9.06 21.48 12.17
N PRO A 37 7.77 21.87 12.20
CA PRO A 37 6.76 21.10 12.90
C PRO A 37 6.75 19.68 12.33
N PRO A 38 6.61 18.64 13.17
CA PRO A 38 6.53 17.28 12.69
C PRO A 38 5.34 17.19 11.72
N ALA A 39 5.61 16.83 10.47
CA ALA A 39 4.56 16.52 9.52
C ALA A 39 3.83 15.28 10.02
N HIS A 40 2.71 15.48 10.73
CA HIS A 40 1.76 14.42 11.00
C HIS A 40 1.09 14.10 9.67
N ALA A 41 1.54 13.02 9.03
CA ALA A 41 0.78 12.42 7.95
C ALA A 41 -0.53 11.92 8.56
N GLU A 42 -1.59 12.71 8.45
CA GLU A 42 -2.93 12.28 8.80
C GLU A 42 -3.25 11.05 7.95
N LEU A 43 -3.61 9.94 8.61
CA LEU A 43 -4.03 8.72 7.94
C LEU A 43 -5.38 9.03 7.25
N VAL A 44 -5.33 9.31 5.95
CA VAL A 44 -6.53 9.58 5.15
C VAL A 44 -7.06 8.26 4.59
N ALA A 45 -8.30 7.92 4.95
CA ALA A 45 -9.03 6.83 4.33
C ALA A 45 -9.41 7.20 2.89
N ILE A 46 -8.97 6.41 1.92
CA ILE A 46 -9.27 6.59 0.50
C ILE A 46 -10.46 5.69 0.15
N PRO A 47 -11.65 6.26 -0.14
CA PRO A 47 -12.81 5.47 -0.55
C PRO A 47 -12.62 4.95 -1.98
N MET A 48 -13.00 3.69 -2.20
CA MET A 48 -12.91 3.02 -3.49
C MET A 48 -14.29 2.89 -4.14
N PRO A 49 -14.41 3.01 -5.48
CA PRO A 49 -15.69 2.89 -6.16
C PRO A 49 -16.31 1.48 -6.01
N PRO A 50 -17.63 1.36 -5.75
CA PRO A 50 -18.28 0.06 -5.66
C PRO A 50 -18.29 -0.66 -7.01
N LYS A 51 -18.27 -1.99 -6.97
CA LYS A 51 -18.35 -2.86 -8.15
C LYS A 51 -19.51 -3.83 -7.99
N ALA A 52 -20.28 -4.05 -9.05
CA ALA A 52 -21.37 -5.00 -9.04
C ALA A 52 -21.48 -5.73 -10.37
N ILE A 53 -21.95 -6.97 -10.32
CA ILE A 53 -22.35 -7.73 -11.50
C ILE A 53 -23.71 -8.38 -11.25
N ASN A 54 -24.48 -8.51 -12.33
CA ASN A 54 -25.65 -9.37 -12.38
C ASN A 54 -25.47 -10.32 -13.55
N LYS A 55 -25.52 -11.62 -13.29
CA LYS A 55 -25.33 -12.68 -14.28
C LYS A 55 -26.36 -13.78 -14.06
N VAL A 56 -26.74 -14.43 -15.15
CA VAL A 56 -27.59 -15.62 -15.08
C VAL A 56 -26.71 -16.85 -15.28
N SER A 57 -26.79 -17.80 -14.35
CA SER A 57 -26.10 -19.09 -14.47
C SER A 57 -26.76 -19.97 -15.52
N ARG A 58 -26.07 -21.05 -15.92
CA ARG A 58 -26.62 -22.04 -16.86
C ARG A 58 -27.92 -22.68 -16.36
N GLU A 59 -28.12 -22.76 -15.05
CA GLU A 59 -29.27 -23.38 -14.41
C GLU A 59 -30.37 -22.38 -14.05
N GLY A 60 -30.27 -21.14 -14.54
CA GLY A 60 -31.28 -20.11 -14.34
C GLY A 60 -31.14 -19.29 -13.06
N TYR A 61 -30.12 -19.56 -12.21
CA TYR A 61 -29.84 -18.68 -11.07
C TYR A 61 -29.55 -17.25 -11.52
N ASN A 62 -30.28 -16.28 -10.99
CA ASN A 62 -29.93 -14.87 -11.00
C ASN A 62 -28.89 -14.64 -9.91
N VAL A 63 -27.67 -14.33 -10.34
CA VAL A 63 -26.53 -14.12 -9.46
C VAL A 63 -26.19 -12.65 -9.44
N GLU A 64 -26.37 -12.05 -8.27
CA GLU A 64 -25.95 -10.70 -7.98
C GLU A 64 -24.76 -10.75 -7.03
N MET A 65 -23.71 -10.02 -7.37
CA MET A 65 -22.56 -9.87 -6.49
C MET A 65 -22.20 -8.39 -6.45
N ARG A 66 -21.84 -7.89 -5.27
CA ARG A 66 -21.48 -6.50 -5.05
C ARG A 66 -20.33 -6.39 -4.05
N LEU A 67 -19.33 -5.62 -4.44
CA LEU A 67 -18.23 -5.15 -3.61
C LEU A 67 -18.48 -3.67 -3.30
N GLU A 68 -18.57 -3.30 -2.04
CA GLU A 68 -18.89 -1.94 -1.61
C GLU A 68 -18.23 -1.56 -0.28
N ARG A 69 -18.46 -0.32 0.15
CA ARG A 69 -17.90 0.26 1.39
C ARG A 69 -16.38 0.04 1.51
N GLU A 70 -15.70 -0.03 0.38
CA GLU A 70 -14.27 -0.23 0.37
C GLU A 70 -13.57 1.09 0.71
N SER A 71 -12.73 1.08 1.74
CA SER A 71 -11.83 2.18 2.07
C SER A 71 -10.47 1.66 2.48
N VAL A 72 -9.42 2.29 1.97
CA VAL A 72 -8.03 1.93 2.23
C VAL A 72 -7.33 3.08 2.94
N THR A 73 -6.79 2.81 4.12
CA THR A 73 -6.09 3.78 4.96
C THR A 73 -4.63 3.38 5.06
N ARG A 74 -3.78 4.03 4.28
CA ARG A 74 -2.33 3.79 4.32
C ARG A 74 -1.76 4.23 5.67
N THR A 75 -0.94 3.38 6.28
CA THR A 75 -0.34 3.63 7.60
C THR A 75 1.18 3.55 7.52
N PRO A 76 1.92 4.45 8.20
CA PRO A 76 3.35 4.28 8.36
C PRO A 76 3.68 2.95 9.05
N ASN A 77 4.62 2.19 8.49
CA ASN A 77 5.06 0.91 9.05
C ASN A 77 5.48 1.02 10.52
N LEU A 78 4.94 0.16 11.37
CA LEU A 78 5.23 0.11 12.80
C LEU A 78 6.70 -0.18 13.11
N ALA A 79 7.38 -0.95 12.27
CA ALA A 79 8.80 -1.29 12.38
C ALA A 79 9.75 -0.26 11.73
N ALA A 80 9.21 0.80 11.11
CA ALA A 80 9.96 1.81 10.36
C ALA A 80 10.93 1.23 9.29
N ALA A 81 10.63 0.04 8.78
CA ALA A 81 11.43 -0.58 7.74
C ALA A 81 11.09 0.05 6.37
N PRO A 82 12.11 0.44 5.58
CA PRO A 82 11.93 1.22 4.34
C PRO A 82 11.29 0.43 3.19
N ASN A 83 11.20 -0.89 3.31
CA ASN A 83 10.70 -1.83 2.30
C ASN A 83 9.44 -2.55 2.78
N SER A 84 8.68 -1.93 3.67
CA SER A 84 7.49 -2.53 4.27
C SER A 84 6.37 -1.51 4.29
N HIS A 85 5.23 -1.96 3.80
CA HIS A 85 4.04 -1.16 3.51
C HIS A 85 2.87 -1.71 4.31
N GLU A 86 2.14 -0.83 4.97
CA GLU A 86 1.03 -1.19 5.83
C GLU A 86 -0.21 -0.36 5.49
N ALA A 87 -1.38 -0.98 5.60
CA ALA A 87 -2.65 -0.30 5.45
C ALA A 87 -3.73 -0.95 6.32
N PHE A 88 -4.71 -0.16 6.74
CA PHE A 88 -5.98 -0.65 7.25
C PHE A 88 -7.00 -0.63 6.12
N ILE A 89 -7.78 -1.68 6.02
CA ILE A 89 -8.80 -1.83 4.99
C ILE A 89 -10.15 -2.12 5.63
N THR A 90 -11.17 -1.50 5.05
CA THR A 90 -12.57 -1.78 5.33
C THR A 90 -13.23 -2.13 4.02
N ILE A 91 -14.01 -3.21 3.97
CA ILE A 91 -14.65 -3.69 2.75
C ILE A 91 -15.88 -4.55 3.06
N SER A 92 -16.90 -4.44 2.22
CA SER A 92 -18.11 -5.28 2.26
C SER A 92 -18.32 -6.02 0.94
N GLY A 93 -18.58 -7.31 1.02
CA GLY A 93 -18.92 -8.17 -0.12
C GLY A 93 -20.25 -8.85 0.11
N VAL A 94 -21.20 -8.63 -0.80
CA VAL A 94 -22.52 -9.24 -0.77
C VAL A 94 -22.71 -10.08 -2.02
N ALA A 95 -23.30 -11.26 -1.86
CA ALA A 95 -23.69 -12.12 -2.96
C ALA A 95 -25.07 -12.72 -2.74
N SER A 96 -25.83 -12.85 -3.83
CA SER A 96 -27.06 -13.62 -3.87
C SER A 96 -27.15 -14.47 -5.12
N ALA A 97 -27.70 -15.67 -5.00
CA ALA A 97 -27.99 -16.60 -6.08
C ALA A 97 -29.39 -17.17 -5.89
N THR A 98 -30.35 -16.72 -6.71
CA THR A 98 -31.77 -17.09 -6.54
C THR A 98 -32.42 -17.52 -7.86
N GLY A 99 -33.49 -18.31 -7.79
CA GLY A 99 -34.32 -18.66 -8.96
C GLY A 99 -33.80 -19.80 -9.85
N GLY A 100 -32.79 -20.56 -9.40
CA GLY A 100 -32.30 -21.72 -10.15
C GLY A 100 -33.23 -22.93 -10.11
N SER A 101 -33.04 -23.85 -11.06
CA SER A 101 -33.88 -25.05 -11.22
C SER A 101 -33.58 -26.20 -10.25
N SER A 102 -32.39 -26.22 -9.65
CA SER A 102 -31.87 -27.32 -8.81
C SER A 102 -31.26 -26.76 -7.54
N PRO A 103 -31.49 -27.30 -6.33
CA PRO A 103 -30.98 -26.72 -5.09
C PRO A 103 -29.44 -26.61 -5.08
N ILE A 104 -28.92 -25.56 -4.44
CA ILE A 104 -27.50 -25.39 -4.18
C ILE A 104 -27.06 -26.42 -3.14
N THR A 105 -26.09 -27.26 -3.48
CA THR A 105 -25.55 -28.31 -2.59
C THR A 105 -24.27 -27.89 -1.89
N ASP A 106 -23.50 -27.01 -2.51
CA ASP A 106 -22.24 -26.47 -1.99
C ASP A 106 -22.09 -25.03 -2.46
N SER A 107 -21.61 -24.14 -1.59
CA SER A 107 -21.36 -22.75 -1.94
C SER A 107 -20.29 -22.14 -1.07
N VAL A 108 -19.51 -21.25 -1.65
CA VAL A 108 -18.51 -20.46 -0.94
C VAL A 108 -18.42 -19.09 -1.58
N LEU A 109 -18.56 -18.07 -0.74
CA LEU A 109 -18.24 -16.67 -1.01
C LEU A 109 -16.91 -16.38 -0.32
N ILE A 110 -15.94 -15.84 -1.05
CA ILE A 110 -14.63 -15.45 -0.53
C ILE A 110 -14.40 -13.98 -0.88
N ILE A 111 -14.06 -13.18 0.12
CA ILE A 111 -13.62 -11.81 -0.08
C ILE A 111 -12.13 -11.70 0.26
N GLY A 112 -11.38 -10.93 -0.52
CA GLY A 112 -9.98 -10.71 -0.23
C GLY A 112 -9.31 -9.63 -1.05
N TYR A 113 -7.98 -9.61 -0.98
CA TYR A 113 -7.14 -8.68 -1.74
C TYR A 113 -6.05 -9.40 -2.50
N GLN A 114 -5.80 -8.95 -3.71
CA GLN A 114 -4.60 -9.21 -4.48
C GLN A 114 -3.52 -8.23 -4.06
N LEU A 115 -2.31 -8.72 -3.86
CA LEU A 115 -1.15 -7.92 -3.52
C LEU A 115 -0.07 -8.14 -4.58
N GLY A 116 0.37 -7.06 -5.19
CA GLY A 116 1.48 -7.03 -6.15
C GLY A 116 2.59 -6.12 -5.65
N CYS A 117 3.80 -6.66 -5.55
CA CYS A 117 5.01 -5.87 -5.29
C CYS A 117 5.76 -5.62 -6.59
N GLN A 118 6.17 -4.38 -6.83
CA GLN A 118 6.91 -4.02 -8.05
C GLN A 118 8.24 -4.78 -8.13
N ASN A 119 9.00 -4.77 -7.04
CA ASN A 119 10.19 -5.59 -6.87
C ASN A 119 10.07 -6.31 -5.53
N ASP A 120 10.30 -7.60 -5.52
CA ASP A 120 10.53 -8.31 -4.28
C ASP A 120 12.03 -8.27 -3.98
N VAL A 121 12.35 -7.71 -2.81
CA VAL A 121 13.71 -7.62 -2.30
C VAL A 121 13.97 -8.64 -1.19
N SER A 122 13.09 -9.65 -1.02
CA SER A 122 13.27 -10.76 -0.08
C SER A 122 14.56 -11.55 -0.35
N ALA A 123 15.00 -11.64 -1.61
CA ALA A 123 16.30 -12.19 -2.00
C ALA A 123 17.43 -11.13 -2.13
N GLY A 124 17.10 -9.85 -1.97
CA GLY A 124 17.98 -8.70 -2.22
C GLY A 124 18.40 -7.91 -0.97
N LEU A 125 17.91 -8.26 0.22
CA LEU A 125 18.36 -7.68 1.49
C LEU A 125 19.75 -8.23 1.92
N GLN A 126 20.68 -8.38 0.97
CA GLN A 126 22.11 -8.33 1.29
C GLN A 126 22.45 -6.86 1.49
N PHE A 127 22.27 -6.37 2.72
CA PHE A 127 22.91 -5.13 3.13
C PHE A 127 24.42 -5.28 2.89
N GLY A 128 24.94 -4.47 1.98
CA GLY A 128 26.37 -4.37 1.73
C GLY A 128 27.08 -3.94 3.02
N GLY A 129 28.02 -4.77 3.48
CA GLY A 129 29.12 -4.37 4.36
C GLY A 129 29.14 -4.98 5.75
N THR A 130 29.63 -6.22 5.87
CA THR A 130 30.89 -6.53 6.58
C THR A 130 31.32 -7.94 6.21
N GLY A 131 32.59 -8.11 5.84
CA GLY A 131 33.16 -9.39 5.43
C GLY A 131 32.97 -10.49 6.49
N GLY A 132 32.53 -11.66 6.03
CA GLY A 132 32.36 -12.83 6.87
C GLY A 132 31.77 -13.96 6.06
N SER A 133 32.64 -14.77 5.47
CA SER A 133 32.31 -16.07 4.89
C SER A 133 31.48 -16.92 5.85
N VAL A 134 30.26 -17.28 5.45
CA VAL A 134 29.51 -18.41 6.02
C VAL A 134 28.95 -19.27 4.88
N PRO A 135 29.25 -20.58 4.84
CA PRO A 135 28.76 -21.48 3.81
C PRO A 135 27.41 -22.12 4.20
N ASN A 136 26.59 -22.33 3.17
CA ASN A 136 25.54 -23.35 3.04
C ASN A 136 24.16 -23.11 3.70
N GLY A 137 23.15 -23.04 2.83
CA GLY A 137 21.74 -23.14 3.22
C GLY A 137 20.73 -22.73 2.15
N THR A 138 20.98 -22.96 0.87
CA THR A 138 19.98 -22.76 -0.19
C THR A 138 18.88 -23.81 -0.08
N VAL A 139 17.72 -23.42 0.48
CA VAL A 139 16.45 -24.13 0.24
C VAL A 139 15.83 -23.50 -1.01
N ALA A 140 16.11 -24.10 -2.16
CA ALA A 140 15.42 -23.81 -3.40
C ALA A 140 14.05 -24.49 -3.36
N ILE A 141 12.97 -23.72 -3.21
CA ILE A 141 11.62 -24.20 -3.52
C ILE A 141 11.41 -23.98 -5.02
N THR A 142 11.40 -25.08 -5.76
CA THR A 142 11.08 -25.12 -7.19
C THR A 142 9.56 -24.96 -7.37
N PRO A 143 9.05 -24.03 -8.19
CA PRO A 143 7.62 -23.92 -8.47
C PRO A 143 7.22 -24.95 -9.53
N GLY A 144 6.29 -25.86 -9.19
CA GLY A 144 5.74 -26.81 -10.15
C GLY A 144 5.05 -28.08 -9.64
N SER A 145 4.60 -28.18 -8.38
CA SER A 145 3.87 -29.38 -7.90
C SER A 145 2.61 -29.01 -7.11
N PRO A 146 1.42 -29.57 -7.47
CA PRO A 146 0.18 -29.31 -6.77
C PRO A 146 0.14 -30.17 -5.50
N THR A 147 0.38 -29.55 -4.35
CA THR A 147 0.12 -30.19 -3.05
C THR A 147 -1.14 -29.58 -2.46
N SER A 148 -2.24 -30.28 -2.69
CA SER A 148 -3.48 -30.18 -1.94
C SER A 148 -3.16 -30.37 -0.46
N THR A 149 -3.17 -29.29 0.31
CA THR A 149 -3.30 -29.37 1.76
C THR A 149 -4.77 -29.13 2.08
N ASP A 150 -5.50 -30.25 2.21
CA ASP A 150 -6.80 -30.28 2.86
C ASP A 150 -6.66 -29.70 4.28
N LEU A 151 -7.20 -28.50 4.48
CA LEU A 151 -7.48 -27.93 5.79
C LEU A 151 -9.01 -27.85 5.93
N GLY A 152 -9.62 -29.02 6.10
CA GLY A 152 -10.94 -29.10 6.70
C GLY A 152 -10.80 -28.93 8.22
N ASN A 153 -11.15 -27.76 8.75
CA ASN A 153 -12.07 -27.65 9.88
C ASN A 153 -12.44 -26.20 10.18
N ALA A 154 -13.70 -26.02 10.55
CA ALA A 154 -14.35 -24.77 10.88
C ALA A 154 -13.64 -23.96 11.98
N GLY A 155 -13.63 -22.63 11.80
CA GLY A 155 -13.25 -21.66 12.82
C GLY A 155 -12.90 -20.33 12.20
N GLY A 156 -13.80 -19.35 12.33
CA GLY A 156 -13.49 -17.96 11.98
C GLY A 156 -12.24 -17.52 12.73
N GLY A 157 -11.21 -17.13 11.98
CA GLY A 157 -9.97 -16.61 12.51
C GLY A 157 -9.49 -15.51 11.58
N ALA A 158 -9.54 -14.27 12.06
CA ALA A 158 -8.84 -13.15 11.45
C ALA A 158 -7.34 -13.47 11.46
N GLY A 159 -6.83 -13.97 10.33
CA GLY A 159 -5.45 -14.35 10.13
C GLY A 159 -4.74 -13.30 9.30
N PHE A 160 -3.76 -12.61 9.88
CA PHE A 160 -2.83 -11.76 9.15
C PHE A 160 -1.96 -12.66 8.25
N GLY A 161 -2.28 -12.71 6.95
CA GLY A 161 -1.48 -13.46 5.98
C GLY A 161 -0.25 -12.66 5.56
N GLN A 162 0.89 -12.90 6.22
CA GLN A 162 2.19 -12.44 5.73
C GLN A 162 2.76 -13.51 4.78
N THR A 163 2.74 -13.23 3.48
CA THR A 163 3.29 -14.10 2.43
C THR A 163 4.53 -13.45 1.83
N VAL A 164 5.59 -14.24 1.61
CA VAL A 164 6.78 -13.79 0.87
C VAL A 164 6.38 -13.71 -0.61
N VAL A 165 6.28 -12.50 -1.15
CA VAL A 165 5.85 -12.25 -2.54
C VAL A 165 7.08 -12.34 -3.43
N GLN A 166 7.16 -13.24 -4.41
CA GLN A 166 8.28 -13.30 -5.36
C GLN A 166 8.17 -12.17 -6.42
N PRO A 167 9.27 -11.66 -7.02
CA PRO A 167 9.16 -10.50 -7.91
C PRO A 167 8.30 -10.85 -9.14
N GLY A 168 7.30 -10.02 -9.43
CA GLY A 168 6.40 -10.19 -10.58
C GLY A 168 5.20 -11.12 -10.36
N VAL A 169 4.95 -11.60 -9.14
CA VAL A 169 3.79 -12.45 -8.81
C VAL A 169 2.73 -11.64 -8.05
N ILE A 170 1.47 -11.80 -8.43
CA ILE A 170 0.31 -11.31 -7.69
C ILE A 170 -0.09 -12.40 -6.69
N VAL A 171 -0.17 -12.07 -5.41
CA VAL A 171 -0.60 -13.01 -4.37
C VAL A 171 -2.03 -12.68 -3.93
N ASP A 172 -2.88 -13.69 -3.87
CA ASP A 172 -4.23 -13.57 -3.32
C ASP A 172 -4.19 -13.77 -1.80
N LEU A 173 -4.64 -12.76 -1.07
CA LEU A 173 -4.84 -12.78 0.38
C LEU A 173 -6.33 -12.96 0.68
N PRO A 174 -6.80 -14.19 0.96
CA PRO A 174 -8.18 -14.43 1.36
C PRO A 174 -8.40 -13.91 2.78
N LEU A 175 -9.40 -13.05 2.97
CA LEU A 175 -9.67 -12.42 4.27
C LEU A 175 -10.73 -13.19 5.05
N SER A 176 -11.84 -13.47 4.40
CA SER A 176 -12.94 -14.20 5.00
C SER A 176 -13.72 -14.96 3.95
N ASN A 177 -14.42 -15.99 4.40
CA ASN A 177 -15.32 -16.77 3.57
C ASN A 177 -16.56 -17.16 4.34
N MET A 178 -17.64 -17.44 3.60
CA MET A 178 -18.84 -18.06 4.14
C MET A 178 -19.60 -18.80 3.05
N THR A 179 -20.50 -19.69 3.45
CA THR A 179 -21.44 -20.33 2.53
C THR A 179 -22.69 -19.45 2.34
N LEU A 180 -23.41 -19.62 1.23
CA LEU A 180 -24.74 -19.05 1.08
C LEU A 180 -25.70 -19.68 2.10
N ASN A 181 -26.65 -18.89 2.60
CA ASN A 181 -27.74 -19.39 3.44
C ASN A 181 -28.82 -20.12 2.61
N ASP A 182 -29.86 -20.64 3.27
CA ASP A 182 -30.98 -21.34 2.63
C ASP A 182 -31.75 -20.49 1.60
N LYS A 183 -31.61 -19.16 1.66
CA LYS A 183 -32.20 -18.21 0.69
C LYS A 183 -31.24 -17.86 -0.45
N GLY A 184 -30.06 -18.48 -0.50
CA GLY A 184 -29.04 -18.20 -1.50
C GLY A 184 -28.35 -16.85 -1.30
N GLN A 185 -28.20 -16.37 -0.06
CA GLN A 185 -27.61 -15.06 0.24
C GLN A 185 -26.40 -15.20 1.17
N ALA A 186 -25.38 -14.36 0.98
CA ALA A 186 -24.21 -14.22 1.84
C ALA A 186 -23.73 -12.76 1.87
N ALA A 187 -23.20 -12.34 3.01
CA ALA A 187 -22.62 -11.01 3.21
C ALA A 187 -21.41 -11.12 4.13
N LEU A 188 -20.30 -10.52 3.72
CA LEU A 188 -19.04 -10.47 4.44
C LEU A 188 -18.66 -9.02 4.64
N ASP A 189 -18.57 -8.60 5.89
CA ASP A 189 -18.18 -7.25 6.28
C ASP A 189 -16.89 -7.29 7.09
N MET A 190 -15.89 -6.55 6.64
CA MET A 190 -14.60 -6.41 7.32
C MET A 190 -14.36 -4.92 7.56
N ASP A 191 -14.07 -4.55 8.80
CA ASP A 191 -13.76 -3.17 9.17
C ASP A 191 -12.39 -3.13 9.86
N ASP A 192 -11.55 -2.18 9.46
CA ASP A 192 -10.21 -1.91 10.01
C ASP A 192 -9.27 -3.12 10.08
N LEU A 193 -9.28 -3.98 9.05
CA LEU A 193 -8.34 -5.08 8.96
C LEU A 193 -6.94 -4.55 8.57
N HIS A 194 -5.92 -4.90 9.33
CA HIS A 194 -4.52 -4.56 9.04
C HIS A 194 -3.92 -5.51 8.00
N ILE A 195 -3.33 -4.94 6.94
CA ILE A 195 -2.56 -5.65 5.94
C ILE A 195 -1.12 -5.14 5.94
N LYS A 196 -0.17 -6.06 5.76
CA LYS A 196 1.26 -5.77 5.78
C LYS A 196 1.97 -6.51 4.65
N ALA A 197 2.73 -5.77 3.86
CA ALA A 197 3.62 -6.28 2.83
C ALA A 197 5.06 -6.00 3.22
N ASP A 198 5.82 -7.04 3.53
CA ASP A 198 7.24 -6.93 3.86
C ASP A 198 8.13 -7.28 2.66
N ALA A 199 9.34 -6.71 2.66
CA ALA A 199 10.36 -6.95 1.65
C ALA A 199 9.94 -6.56 0.22
N CYS A 200 9.09 -5.54 0.08
CA CYS A 200 8.71 -4.98 -1.20
C CYS A 200 9.55 -3.72 -1.50
N GLY A 201 10.33 -3.78 -2.59
CA GLY A 201 11.12 -2.68 -3.09
C GLY A 201 10.32 -1.82 -4.07
N GLY A 202 9.92 -0.63 -3.63
CA GLY A 202 9.15 0.32 -4.44
C GLY A 202 7.65 0.26 -4.12
N ASP A 203 6.81 0.65 -5.08
CA ASP A 203 5.36 0.72 -4.85
C ASP A 203 4.75 -0.69 -4.67
N VAL A 204 3.87 -0.81 -3.68
CA VAL A 204 2.98 -1.98 -3.49
C VAL A 204 1.60 -1.60 -3.99
N THR A 205 0.99 -2.46 -4.82
CA THR A 205 -0.38 -2.27 -5.30
C THR A 205 -1.26 -3.37 -4.76
N ILE A 206 -2.42 -2.99 -4.21
CA ILE A 206 -3.45 -3.91 -3.77
C ILE A 206 -4.71 -3.77 -4.63
N ARG A 207 -5.47 -4.86 -4.75
CA ARG A 207 -6.76 -4.86 -5.45
C ARG A 207 -7.73 -5.80 -4.75
N SER A 208 -8.90 -5.30 -4.38
CA SER A 208 -9.95 -6.12 -3.79
C SER A 208 -10.54 -7.12 -4.80
N TYR A 209 -10.96 -8.28 -4.30
CA TYR A 209 -11.70 -9.28 -5.06
C TYR A 209 -12.84 -9.88 -4.24
N LEU A 210 -13.87 -10.33 -4.97
CA LEU A 210 -14.97 -11.12 -4.44
C LEU A 210 -15.21 -12.32 -5.35
N TYR A 211 -15.04 -13.53 -4.81
CA TYR A 211 -15.28 -14.78 -5.52
C TYR A 211 -16.53 -15.46 -4.96
N LEU A 212 -17.47 -15.80 -5.85
CA LEU A 212 -18.58 -16.67 -5.53
C LEU A 212 -18.44 -17.95 -6.34
N ARG A 213 -18.43 -19.09 -5.64
CA ARG A 213 -18.57 -20.41 -6.24
C ARG A 213 -19.78 -21.08 -5.63
N PHE A 214 -20.60 -21.70 -6.46
CA PHE A 214 -21.67 -22.58 -5.99
C PHE A 214 -21.86 -23.76 -6.94
N SER A 215 -22.34 -24.84 -6.36
CA SER A 215 -22.54 -26.13 -7.01
C SER A 215 -23.97 -26.57 -6.80
N SER A 216 -24.53 -27.22 -7.81
CA SER A 216 -25.77 -27.96 -7.73
C SER A 216 -25.51 -29.42 -8.11
N GLN A 217 -26.57 -30.21 -8.23
CA GLN A 217 -26.47 -31.58 -8.72
C GLN A 217 -25.95 -31.67 -10.17
N SER A 218 -26.11 -30.62 -10.97
CA SER A 218 -25.86 -30.66 -12.42
C SER A 218 -24.87 -29.62 -12.95
N ALA A 219 -24.45 -28.64 -12.16
CA ALA A 219 -23.47 -27.64 -12.58
C ALA A 219 -22.63 -27.09 -11.43
N HIS A 220 -21.43 -26.63 -11.80
CA HIS A 220 -20.58 -25.79 -10.98
C HIS A 220 -20.49 -24.41 -11.64
N THR A 221 -20.79 -23.36 -10.87
CA THR A 221 -20.74 -21.97 -11.34
C THR A 221 -19.78 -21.19 -10.48
N GLN A 222 -18.97 -20.36 -11.12
CA GLN A 222 -18.01 -19.49 -10.46
C GLN A 222 -18.03 -18.10 -11.09
N TYR A 223 -18.00 -17.08 -10.25
CA TYR A 223 -17.94 -15.69 -10.66
C TYR A 223 -16.95 -14.92 -9.78
N ALA A 224 -16.37 -13.89 -10.38
CA ALA A 224 -15.39 -13.01 -9.76
C ALA A 224 -15.75 -11.57 -10.07
N ILE A 225 -15.62 -10.70 -9.06
CA ILE A 225 -15.57 -9.24 -9.21
C ILE A 225 -14.23 -8.77 -8.68
N PHE A 226 -13.65 -7.79 -9.35
CA PHE A 226 -12.44 -7.12 -8.90
C PHE A 226 -12.70 -5.63 -8.74
N GLY A 227 -12.13 -5.05 -7.68
CA GLY A 227 -12.07 -3.61 -7.47
C GLY A 227 -11.02 -2.92 -8.34
N ASP A 228 -10.93 -1.60 -8.17
CA ASP A 228 -9.87 -0.82 -8.79
C ASP A 228 -8.56 -0.98 -7.98
N PRO A 229 -7.40 -1.09 -8.63
CA PRO A 229 -6.12 -1.19 -7.92
C PRO A 229 -5.74 0.14 -7.25
N ILE A 230 -5.15 0.08 -6.06
CA ILE A 230 -4.61 1.23 -5.32
C ILE A 230 -3.22 0.93 -4.76
N LYS A 231 -2.38 1.96 -4.64
CA LYS A 231 -1.03 1.84 -4.08
C LYS A 231 -1.03 2.09 -2.56
N ILE A 232 -0.24 1.31 -1.83
CA ILE A 232 -0.01 1.44 -0.38
C ILE A 232 1.50 1.53 -0.06
#